data_AF-A0AA43KR18-F1
#
_entry.id   AF-A0AA43KR18-F1
#
_cell.length_a   1.000
_cell.length_b   1.000
_cell.length_c   1.000
_cell.angle_alpha   90.00
_cell.angle_beta   90.00
_cell.angle_gamma   90.00
#
_symmetry.space_group_name_H-M   'P 1'
#
loop_
_entity.id
_entity.type
_entity.pdbx_description
1 polymer ?
#
loop_
_entity_poly.entity_id
_entity_poly.type
_entity_poly.pdbx_seq_one_letter_code
_entity_poly.pdbx_strand_id
1 'polypeptide(L)'
;MTKTERVISIILSVILLLTVANSTWYFLGIAKVSVVQWLVFNACAPSSIAFLLGLIFYFRTKNKMWLTIAVVPMMFFGTMGLFVFPWKSGIDLLTQFSHIIMTLNIALGLWITLKDKDYKALGNGLLTSVLIGIPFIAFTQAYCREHAEEVMRVLGI
;
A
#
# COMPACT_ATOMS: atom_id res chain seq x y z
N MET A 1 -6.01 -17.56 11.58
CA MET A 1 -4.78 -16.86 12.03
C MET A 1 -4.22 -17.49 13.31
N THR A 2 -3.01 -18.03 13.24
CA THR A 2 -2.24 -18.58 14.36
C THR A 2 -1.60 -17.46 15.21
N LYS A 3 -1.07 -17.82 16.39
CA LYS A 3 -0.32 -16.86 17.24
C LYS A 3 0.88 -16.26 16.50
N THR A 4 1.62 -17.08 15.76
CA THR A 4 2.77 -16.64 14.97
C THR A 4 2.37 -15.70 13.83
N GLU A 5 1.33 -16.05 13.06
CA GLU A 5 0.81 -15.20 11.99
C GLU A 5 0.35 -13.83 12.52
N ARG A 6 -0.25 -13.80 13.72
CA ARG A 6 -0.64 -12.55 14.37
C ARG A 6 0.56 -11.68 14.72
N VAL A 7 1.61 -12.25 15.31
CA VAL A 7 2.83 -11.52 15.67
C VAL A 7 3.50 -10.96 14.42
N ILE A 8 3.65 -11.78 13.37
CA ILE A 8 4.23 -11.34 12.09
C ILE A 8 3.40 -10.22 11.48
N SER A 9 2.06 -10.34 11.47
CA SER A 9 1.17 -9.29 10.95
C SER A 9 1.36 -7.96 11.67
N ILE A 10 1.49 -7.99 13.00
CA ILE A 10 1.73 -6.79 13.81
C ILE A 10 3.09 -6.19 13.48
N ILE A 11 4.16 -6.99 13.45
CA ILE A 11 5.52 -6.50 13.12
C ILE A 11 5.54 -5.86 11.74
N LEU A 12 5.02 -6.56 10.73
CA LEU A 12 4.97 -6.03 9.36
C LEU A 12 4.12 -4.77 9.23
N SER A 13 3.04 -4.67 9.99
CA SER A 13 2.17 -3.48 10.00
C SER A 13 2.80 -2.30 10.72
N VAL A 14 3.56 -2.52 11.79
CA VAL A 14 4.33 -1.47 12.45
C VAL A 14 5.41 -0.93 11.51
N ILE A 15 6.14 -1.82 10.82
CA ILE A 15 7.14 -1.40 9.83
C ILE A 15 6.47 -0.65 8.68
N LEU A 16 5.33 -1.14 8.18
CA LEU A 16 4.55 -0.46 7.13
C LEU A 16 4.07 0.92 7.59
N LEU A 17 3.63 1.06 8.84
CA LEU A 17 3.22 2.36 9.39
C LEU A 17 4.41 3.33 9.45
N LEU A 18 5.59 2.85 9.83
CA LEU A 18 6.80 3.67 9.88
C LEU A 18 7.23 4.15 8.48
N THR A 19 7.11 3.29 7.45
CA THR A 19 7.41 3.70 6.06
C THR A 19 6.39 4.72 5.55
N VAL A 20 5.10 4.54 5.87
CA VAL A 20 4.04 5.53 5.58
C VAL A 20 4.31 6.86 6.26
N ALA A 21 4.70 6.84 7.54
CA ALA A 21 4.99 8.05 8.30
C ALA A 21 6.21 8.79 7.71
N ASN A 22 7.27 8.05 7.36
CA ASN A 22 8.46 8.60 6.74
C ASN A 22 8.15 9.24 5.37
N SER A 23 7.45 8.54 4.48
CA SER A 23 7.11 9.12 3.17
C SER A 23 6.16 10.31 3.32
N THR A 24 5.18 10.22 4.22
CA THR A 24 4.25 11.33 4.49
C THR A 24 4.99 12.57 5.00
N TRP A 25 5.95 12.39 5.91
CA TRP A 25 6.79 13.48 6.39
C TRP A 25 7.63 14.10 5.27
N TYR A 26 8.18 13.30 4.36
CA TYR A 26 8.90 13.82 3.20
C TYR A 26 7.98 14.68 2.32
N PHE A 27 6.84 14.14 1.88
CA PHE A 27 5.95 14.82 0.94
C PHE A 27 5.32 16.09 1.55
N LEU A 28 4.76 15.99 2.76
CA LEU A 28 4.07 17.14 3.39
C LEU A 28 5.02 18.08 4.12
N GLY A 29 6.07 17.57 4.75
CA GLY A 29 6.98 18.34 5.59
C GLY A 29 8.15 18.96 4.83
N ILE A 30 8.79 18.19 3.94
CA ILE A 30 9.96 18.66 3.17
C ILE A 30 9.54 19.23 1.82
N ALA A 31 8.87 18.42 0.99
CA ALA A 31 8.46 18.81 -0.35
C ALA A 31 7.28 19.80 -0.35
N LYS A 32 6.59 19.93 0.80
CA LYS A 32 5.48 20.87 1.05
C LYS A 32 4.39 20.79 -0.02
N VAL A 33 4.11 19.58 -0.50
CA VAL A 33 3.03 19.37 -1.45
C VAL A 33 1.67 19.52 -0.75
N SER A 34 0.64 19.87 -1.50
CA SER A 34 -0.73 19.90 -0.98
C SER A 34 -1.21 18.50 -0.56
N VAL A 35 -2.27 18.41 0.24
CA VAL A 35 -2.84 17.12 0.66
C VAL A 35 -3.30 16.28 -0.54
N VAL A 36 -3.83 16.91 -1.59
CA VAL A 36 -4.23 16.22 -2.83
C VAL A 36 -3.00 15.66 -3.53
N GLN A 37 -1.93 16.44 -3.64
CA GLN A 37 -0.66 15.98 -4.21
C GLN A 37 -0.02 14.87 -3.37
N TRP A 38 -0.11 14.92 -2.04
CA TRP A 38 0.33 13.82 -1.19
C TRP A 38 -0.48 12.55 -1.49
N LEU A 39 -1.79 12.65 -1.65
CA LEU A 39 -2.64 11.49 -1.94
C LEU A 39 -2.24 10.77 -3.25
N VAL A 40 -1.86 11.54 -4.27
CA VAL A 40 -1.56 11.01 -5.62
C VAL A 40 -0.07 10.75 -5.85
N PHE A 41 0.82 11.68 -5.50
CA PHE A 41 2.27 11.51 -5.68
C PHE A 41 2.88 10.51 -4.71
N ASN A 42 2.25 10.32 -3.54
CA ASN A 42 2.62 9.31 -2.56
C ASN A 42 1.54 8.22 -2.44
N ALA A 43 0.98 7.75 -3.56
CA ALA A 43 -0.14 6.79 -3.56
C ALA A 43 0.13 5.44 -2.86
N CYS A 44 1.40 5.10 -2.62
CA CYS A 44 1.78 3.98 -1.74
C CYS A 44 1.28 4.19 -0.29
N ALA A 45 1.30 5.42 0.22
CA ALA A 45 0.86 5.76 1.57
C ALA A 45 -0.65 5.53 1.80
N PRO A 46 -1.60 6.10 1.03
CA PRO A 46 -3.02 5.83 1.22
C PRO A 46 -3.38 4.35 0.99
N SER A 47 -2.71 3.68 0.04
CA SER A 47 -2.89 2.24 -0.18
C SER A 47 -2.48 1.41 1.04
N SER A 48 -1.34 1.77 1.66
CA SER A 48 -0.84 1.13 2.88
C SER A 48 -1.72 1.44 4.10
N ILE A 49 -2.22 2.68 4.22
CA ILE A 49 -3.18 3.07 5.26
C ILE A 49 -4.46 2.24 5.13
N ALA A 50 -4.98 2.05 3.92
CA ALA A 50 -6.16 1.22 3.68
C ALA A 50 -5.95 -0.23 4.17
N PHE A 51 -4.75 -0.80 3.97
CA PHE A 51 -4.40 -2.12 4.50
C PHE A 51 -4.30 -2.13 6.03
N LEU A 52 -3.63 -1.13 6.63
CA LEU A 52 -3.51 -1.03 8.09
C LEU A 52 -4.88 -0.93 8.76
N LEU A 53 -5.79 -0.13 8.19
CA LEU A 53 -7.19 -0.06 8.62
C LEU A 53 -7.90 -1.40 8.45
N GLY A 54 -7.70 -2.07 7.31
CA GLY A 54 -8.18 -3.43 7.07
C GLY A 54 -7.73 -4.42 8.14
N LEU A 55 -6.46 -4.39 8.54
CA LEU A 55 -5.96 -5.26 9.60
C LEU A 55 -6.60 -4.96 10.96
N ILE A 56 -6.80 -3.67 11.30
CA ILE A 56 -7.51 -3.26 12.52
C ILE A 56 -8.95 -3.79 12.51
N PHE A 57 -9.67 -3.62 11.39
CA PHE A 57 -11.03 -4.15 11.24
C PHE A 57 -11.07 -5.67 11.29
N TYR A 58 -10.09 -6.36 10.72
CA TYR A 58 -9.94 -7.80 10.86
C TYR A 58 -9.77 -8.20 12.33
N PHE A 59 -8.91 -7.53 13.09
CA PHE A 59 -8.73 -7.84 14.51
C PHE A 59 -10.01 -7.65 15.33
N ARG A 60 -10.87 -6.69 14.97
CA ARG A 60 -12.16 -6.44 15.62
C ARG A 60 -13.27 -7.42 15.18
N THR A 61 -13.42 -7.62 13.88
CA THR A 61 -14.57 -8.35 13.30
C THR A 61 -14.30 -9.83 13.03
N LYS A 62 -13.01 -10.21 12.98
CA LYS A 62 -12.51 -11.52 12.52
C LYS A 62 -12.89 -11.89 11.07
N ASN A 63 -13.48 -10.97 10.30
CA ASN A 63 -13.82 -11.19 8.90
C ASN A 63 -12.58 -11.03 8.02
N LYS A 64 -12.13 -12.11 7.36
CA LYS A 64 -10.90 -12.12 6.54
C LYS A 64 -10.99 -11.24 5.30
N MET A 65 -12.17 -10.82 4.90
CA MET A 65 -12.38 -9.87 3.80
C MET A 65 -11.51 -8.63 3.99
N TRP A 66 -11.40 -8.12 5.23
CA TRP A 66 -10.62 -6.94 5.55
C TRP A 66 -9.11 -7.09 5.33
N LEU A 67 -8.59 -8.31 5.26
CA LEU A 67 -7.18 -8.57 4.95
C LEU A 67 -6.86 -8.40 3.45
N THR A 68 -7.89 -8.37 2.59
CA THR A 68 -7.70 -8.37 1.14
C THR A 68 -8.26 -7.13 0.42
N ILE A 69 -8.96 -6.23 1.14
CA ILE A 69 -9.56 -5.01 0.56
C ILE A 69 -8.54 -4.03 -0.06
N ALA A 70 -7.28 -4.06 0.37
CA ALA A 70 -6.22 -3.17 -0.13
C ALA A 70 -5.26 -3.86 -1.10
N VAL A 71 -5.50 -5.14 -1.46
CA VAL A 71 -4.59 -5.93 -2.28
C VAL A 71 -4.37 -5.30 -3.66
N VAL A 72 -5.41 -4.88 -4.36
CA VAL A 72 -5.29 -4.30 -5.72
C VAL A 72 -4.43 -3.03 -5.73
N PRO A 73 -4.74 -1.97 -4.95
CA PRO A 73 -3.92 -0.76 -4.96
C PRO A 73 -2.50 -1.00 -4.41
N MET A 74 -2.32 -1.85 -3.40
CA MET A 74 -0.97 -2.17 -2.91
C MET A 74 -0.15 -3.03 -3.86
N MET A 75 -0.77 -3.94 -4.61
CA MET A 75 -0.08 -4.70 -5.68
C MET A 75 0.38 -3.75 -6.79
N PHE A 76 -0.48 -2.82 -7.19
CA PHE A 76 -0.18 -1.87 -8.27
C PHE A 76 0.90 -0.87 -7.86
N PHE A 77 0.73 -0.18 -6.73
CA PHE A 77 1.70 0.85 -6.30
C PHE A 77 2.94 0.25 -5.63
N GLY A 78 2.79 -0.80 -4.83
CA GLY A 78 3.87 -1.45 -4.10
C GLY A 78 4.60 -2.51 -4.93
N THR A 79 3.97 -3.67 -5.10
CA THR A 79 4.63 -4.86 -5.68
C THR A 79 5.09 -4.64 -7.11
N MET A 80 4.26 -4.07 -7.98
CA MET A 80 4.66 -3.77 -9.36
C MET A 80 5.76 -2.70 -9.40
N GLY A 81 5.77 -1.74 -8.46
CA GLY A 81 6.84 -0.74 -8.33
C GLY A 81 8.24 -1.36 -8.17
N LEU A 82 8.36 -2.52 -7.53
CA LEU A 82 9.63 -3.26 -7.41
C LEU A 82 10.26 -3.62 -8.76
N PHE A 83 9.44 -3.78 -9.80
CA PHE A 83 9.88 -4.24 -11.12
C PHE A 83 9.83 -3.15 -12.20
N VAL A 84 9.09 -2.07 -11.95
CA VAL A 84 8.90 -0.98 -12.92
C VAL A 84 9.87 0.16 -12.69
N PHE A 85 10.21 0.47 -11.43
CA PHE A 85 11.13 1.56 -11.15
C PHE A 85 12.58 1.17 -11.48
N PRO A 86 13.37 2.10 -12.05
CA PRO A 86 14.71 1.78 -12.52
C PRO A 86 15.75 1.67 -11.41
N TRP A 87 15.43 2.10 -10.18
CA TRP A 87 16.24 1.91 -8.96
C TRP A 87 17.72 2.30 -9.11
N LYS A 88 17.99 3.43 -9.77
CA LYS A 88 19.35 3.84 -10.17
C LYS A 88 20.11 4.61 -9.08
N SER A 89 19.45 5.05 -8.01
CA SER A 89 20.06 5.88 -6.95
C SER A 89 20.17 5.12 -5.62
N GLY A 90 21.22 5.39 -4.83
CA GLY A 90 21.35 4.84 -3.48
C GLY A 90 20.25 5.30 -2.50
N ILE A 91 19.58 6.42 -2.83
CA ILE A 91 18.43 6.96 -2.08
C ILE A 91 17.18 6.07 -2.27
N ASP A 92 17.16 5.25 -3.32
CA ASP A 92 16.05 4.37 -3.65
C ASP A 92 15.93 3.16 -2.72
N LEU A 93 16.94 2.86 -1.89
CA LEU A 93 16.94 1.67 -1.03
C LEU A 93 15.80 1.69 -0.02
N LEU A 94 15.51 2.87 0.57
CA LEU A 94 14.41 3.02 1.52
C LEU A 94 13.05 2.86 0.83
N THR A 95 12.91 3.39 -0.38
CA THR A 95 11.70 3.22 -1.19
C THR A 95 11.52 1.75 -1.57
N GLN A 96 12.55 1.07 -2.10
CA GLN A 96 12.51 -0.37 -2.37
C GLN A 96 12.12 -1.19 -1.13
N PHE A 97 12.73 -0.90 0.02
CA PHE A 97 12.39 -1.53 1.29
C PHE A 97 10.90 -1.36 1.60
N SER A 98 10.36 -0.15 1.46
CA SER A 98 8.93 0.09 1.69
C SER A 98 8.02 -0.75 0.77
N HIS A 99 8.39 -0.90 -0.50
CA HIS A 99 7.65 -1.73 -1.47
C HIS A 99 7.73 -3.24 -1.15
N ILE A 100 8.87 -3.71 -0.63
CA ILE A 100 9.00 -5.08 -0.11
C ILE A 100 8.06 -5.28 1.08
N ILE A 101 8.03 -4.34 2.03
CA ILE A 101 7.14 -4.42 3.20
C ILE A 101 5.67 -4.41 2.79
N MET A 102 5.28 -3.60 1.80
CA MET A 102 3.94 -3.64 1.22
C MET A 102 3.62 -5.04 0.67
N THR A 103 4.55 -5.62 -0.09
CA THR A 103 4.39 -6.94 -0.73
C THR A 103 4.28 -8.06 0.31
N LEU A 104 5.05 -8.01 1.40
CA LEU A 104 4.97 -9.00 2.47
C LEU A 104 3.64 -8.91 3.24
N ASN A 105 3.12 -7.70 3.46
CA ASN A 105 1.84 -7.50 4.14
C ASN A 105 0.67 -8.10 3.34
N ILE A 106 0.60 -7.82 2.03
CA ILE A 106 -0.43 -8.40 1.17
C ILE A 106 -0.28 -9.92 1.03
N ALA A 107 0.95 -10.44 0.93
CA ALA A 107 1.21 -11.87 0.80
C ALA A 107 0.74 -12.61 2.06
N LEU A 108 0.97 -12.04 3.25
CA LEU A 108 0.49 -12.61 4.49
C LEU A 108 -1.04 -12.55 4.61
N GLY A 109 -1.67 -11.43 4.21
CA GLY A 109 -3.14 -11.30 4.21
C GLY A 109 -3.82 -12.32 3.29
N LEU A 110 -3.26 -12.52 2.10
CA LEU A 110 -3.69 -13.56 1.15
C LEU A 110 -3.45 -14.96 1.70
N TRP A 111 -2.27 -15.23 2.25
CA TRP A 111 -1.93 -16.52 2.85
C TRP A 111 -2.91 -16.92 3.96
N ILE A 112 -3.17 -16.02 4.92
CA ILE A 112 -4.11 -16.26 6.03
C ILE A 112 -5.51 -16.59 5.50
N THR A 113 -5.94 -15.92 4.43
CA THR A 113 -7.27 -16.12 3.85
C THR A 113 -7.37 -17.44 3.06
N LEU A 114 -6.36 -17.73 2.23
CA LEU A 114 -6.30 -18.91 1.36
C LEU A 114 -6.08 -20.20 2.12
N LYS A 115 -5.19 -20.20 3.14
CA LYS A 115 -4.91 -21.36 3.98
C LYS A 115 -6.17 -21.86 4.69
N ASP A 116 -7.00 -20.93 5.16
CA ASP A 116 -8.27 -21.23 5.81
C ASP A 116 -9.40 -21.51 4.80
N LYS A 117 -9.10 -21.54 3.49
CA LYS A 117 -10.03 -21.78 2.36
C LYS A 117 -11.27 -20.87 2.36
N ASP A 118 -11.12 -19.65 2.86
CA ASP A 118 -12.21 -18.69 3.01
C ASP A 118 -12.45 -17.91 1.71
N TYR A 119 -12.85 -18.63 0.66
CA TYR A 119 -12.96 -18.08 -0.70
C TYR A 119 -14.05 -17.01 -0.83
N LYS A 120 -15.09 -17.08 0.00
CA LYS A 120 -16.14 -16.05 0.02
C LYS A 120 -15.59 -14.73 0.54
N ALA A 121 -14.86 -14.75 1.67
CA ALA A 121 -14.21 -13.55 2.19
C ALA A 121 -13.14 -13.02 1.22
N LEU A 122 -12.34 -13.91 0.63
CA LEU A 122 -11.36 -13.55 -0.40
C LEU A 122 -12.02 -12.86 -1.59
N GLY A 123 -13.05 -13.46 -2.17
CA GLY A 123 -13.76 -12.93 -3.35
C GLY A 123 -14.39 -11.58 -3.06
N ASN A 124 -15.08 -11.43 -1.92
CA ASN A 124 -15.68 -10.15 -1.53
C ASN A 124 -14.62 -9.06 -1.31
N GLY A 125 -13.50 -9.42 -0.66
CA GLY A 125 -12.45 -8.46 -0.37
C GLY A 125 -11.70 -8.02 -1.63
N LEU A 126 -11.40 -8.95 -2.53
CA LEU A 126 -10.80 -8.63 -3.84
C LEU A 126 -11.76 -7.85 -4.73
N LEU A 127 -13.06 -8.20 -4.78
CA LEU A 127 -14.06 -7.43 -5.52
C LEU A 127 -14.14 -5.99 -4.99
N THR A 128 -14.17 -5.83 -3.66
CA THR A 128 -14.14 -4.49 -3.04
C THR A 128 -12.84 -3.76 -3.38
N SER A 129 -11.71 -4.46 -3.36
CA SER A 129 -10.41 -3.92 -3.73
C SER A 129 -10.37 -3.45 -5.18
N VAL A 130 -11.01 -4.18 -6.10
CA VAL A 130 -11.15 -3.78 -7.51
C VAL A 130 -12.04 -2.54 -7.63
N LEU A 131 -13.22 -2.57 -7.03
CA LEU A 131 -14.22 -1.50 -7.14
C LEU A 131 -13.72 -0.16 -6.60
N ILE A 132 -12.88 -0.17 -5.56
CA ILE A 132 -12.32 1.05 -4.97
C ILE A 132 -10.93 1.35 -5.54
N GLY A 133 -10.09 0.32 -5.67
CA GLY A 133 -8.70 0.44 -6.07
C GLY A 133 -8.52 0.86 -7.52
N ILE A 134 -9.31 0.32 -8.47
CA ILE A 134 -9.16 0.71 -9.88
C ILE A 134 -9.47 2.19 -10.09
N PRO A 135 -10.59 2.75 -9.60
CA PRO A 135 -10.83 4.19 -9.71
C PRO A 135 -9.73 5.03 -9.06
N PHE A 136 -9.24 4.63 -7.90
CA PHE A 136 -8.15 5.32 -7.21
C PHE A 136 -6.84 5.30 -8.02
N ILE A 137 -6.49 4.16 -8.61
CA ILE A 137 -5.34 4.01 -9.51
C ILE A 137 -5.51 4.91 -10.73
N ALA A 138 -6.68 4.85 -11.39
CA ALA A 138 -6.95 5.63 -12.60
C ALA A 138 -6.86 7.13 -12.33
N PHE A 139 -7.45 7.61 -11.24
CA PHE A 139 -7.37 8.99 -10.80
C PHE A 139 -5.92 9.43 -10.55
N THR A 140 -5.18 8.66 -9.74
CA THR A 140 -3.77 8.92 -9.44
C THR A 140 -2.93 9.01 -10.72
N GLN A 141 -3.09 8.04 -11.63
CA GLN A 141 -2.35 7.99 -12.88
C GLN A 141 -2.70 9.15 -13.82
N ALA A 142 -3.98 9.54 -13.90
CA ALA A 142 -4.39 10.70 -14.68
C ALA A 142 -3.79 11.99 -14.11
N TYR A 143 -3.89 12.18 -12.80
CA TYR A 143 -3.35 13.36 -12.12
C TYR A 143 -1.84 13.48 -12.32
N CYS A 144 -1.09 12.40 -12.10
CA CYS A 144 0.37 12.40 -12.28
C CYS A 144 0.79 12.67 -13.72
N ARG A 145 0.00 12.26 -14.73
CA ARG A 145 0.29 12.59 -16.13
C ARG A 145 0.07 14.07 -16.45
N GLU A 146 -1.00 14.65 -15.92
CA GLU A 146 -1.30 16.07 -16.10
C GLU A 146 -0.30 16.97 -15.37
N HIS A 147 0.25 16.50 -14.25
CA HIS A 147 1.22 17.21 -13.41
C HIS A 147 2.62 16.57 -13.46
N ALA A 148 3.02 16.05 -14.62
CA ALA A 148 4.24 15.26 -14.77
C ALA A 148 5.51 16.04 -14.37
N GLU A 149 5.61 17.32 -14.75
CA GLU A 149 6.75 18.16 -14.38
C GLU A 149 6.85 18.35 -12.86
N GLU A 150 5.71 18.50 -12.20
CA GLU A 150 5.68 18.71 -10.76
C GLU A 150 6.03 17.43 -10.01
N VAL A 151 5.54 16.26 -10.45
CA VAL A 151 5.89 14.99 -9.81
C VAL A 151 7.38 14.69 -9.99
N MET A 152 7.95 14.97 -11.16
CA MET A 152 9.39 14.81 -11.41
C MET A 152 10.22 15.71 -10.50
N ARG A 153 9.86 17.00 -10.41
CA ARG A 153 10.48 17.96 -9.48
C ARG A 153 10.42 17.51 -8.03
N VAL A 154 9.27 17.02 -7.56
CA VAL A 154 9.09 16.53 -6.18
C VAL A 154 9.92 15.29 -5.91
N LEU A 155 10.07 14.40 -6.90
CA LEU A 155 10.87 13.19 -6.80
C LEU A 155 12.38 13.44 -7.03
N GLY A 156 12.78 14.67 -7.38
CA GLY A 156 14.17 15.04 -7.62
C GLY A 156 14.77 14.43 -8.89
N ILE A 157 13.92 14.18 -9.89
CA ILE A 157 14.27 13.64 -11.22
C ILE A 157 13.88 14.60 -12.34
#